data_AF-A0A5D6Y1M2-F1
#
_entry.id   AF-A0A5D6Y1M2-F1
#
_cell.length_a   1.000
_cell.length_b   1.000
_cell.length_c   1.000
_cell.angle_alpha   90.00
_cell.angle_beta   90.00
_cell.angle_gamma   90.00
#
_symmetry.space_group_name_H-M   'P 1'
#
loop_
_entity.id
_entity.type
_entity.pdbx_description
1 polymer ?
#
loop_
_entity_poly.entity_id
_entity_poly.type
_entity_poly.pdbx_seq_one_letter_code
_entity_poly.pdbx_strand_id
1 'polypeptide(L)'
;MSNPPAPPSLSSMQQQQQQSQLQAGPTGLPPSPEFLPSISPSVVYSTAHALWSPQELHVFQRGLADFPADEYDNVTRYIKIAAMLPSKCVRDVAFKAKAMSLAHESMSMNRDQFAKRMRIAPYQPHDENLLLMHTMRSNLLSGKLDDNRDPMCRFRDNCNSVLSTLGDICNTIPPLSIKLDTSLLPVGAPSGQPDDSSSSSSDQHIL
;
A
#
# COMPACT_ATOMS: atom_id res chain seq x y z
N MET A 1 -81.63 31.82 4.15
CA MET A 1 -80.97 32.88 3.35
C MET A 1 -79.70 33.28 4.08
N SER A 2 -78.54 32.95 3.51
CA SER A 2 -77.25 33.68 3.58
C SER A 2 -76.19 32.85 2.81
N ASN A 3 -75.46 33.54 1.94
CA ASN A 3 -74.76 33.05 0.72
C ASN A 3 -73.55 32.12 0.94
N PRO A 4 -73.15 31.31 -0.07
CA PRO A 4 -71.84 30.69 -0.13
C PRO A 4 -70.71 31.70 -0.44
N PRO A 5 -69.46 31.43 -0.04
CA PRO A 5 -68.32 32.32 -0.27
C PRO A 5 -67.88 32.34 -1.74
N ALA A 6 -67.42 33.52 -2.20
CA ALA A 6 -66.94 33.74 -3.55
C ALA A 6 -65.63 32.96 -3.85
N PRO A 7 -65.40 32.52 -5.09
CA PRO A 7 -64.16 31.84 -5.46
C PRO A 7 -62.97 32.84 -5.53
N PRO A 8 -61.75 32.37 -5.24
CA PRO A 8 -60.54 33.21 -5.27
C PRO A 8 -60.22 33.66 -6.70
N SER A 9 -59.74 34.90 -6.84
CA SER A 9 -59.34 35.50 -8.11
C SER A 9 -58.09 34.83 -8.71
N LEU A 10 -58.05 34.68 -10.04
CA LEU A 10 -56.95 34.09 -10.82
C LEU A 10 -55.55 34.66 -10.52
N SER A 11 -55.45 35.88 -9.99
CA SER A 11 -54.16 36.52 -9.66
C SER A 11 -53.43 35.90 -8.46
N SER A 12 -54.15 35.26 -7.52
CA SER A 12 -53.51 34.64 -6.35
C SER A 12 -52.97 33.22 -6.62
N MET A 13 -53.39 32.57 -7.71
CA MET A 13 -52.90 31.24 -8.08
C MET A 13 -51.54 31.28 -8.79
N GLN A 14 -51.22 32.38 -9.49
CA GLN A 14 -49.98 32.48 -10.26
C GLN A 14 -48.78 32.94 -9.43
N GLN A 15 -49.02 33.63 -8.30
CA GLN A 15 -47.94 34.03 -7.39
C GLN A 15 -47.49 32.90 -6.46
N GLN A 16 -48.34 31.89 -6.23
CA GLN A 16 -48.00 30.73 -5.39
C GLN A 16 -47.27 29.62 -6.16
N GLN A 17 -47.20 29.69 -7.49
CA GLN A 17 -46.45 28.73 -8.32
C GLN A 17 -45.00 29.17 -8.60
N GLN A 18 -44.61 30.40 -8.23
CA GLN A 18 -43.24 30.92 -8.45
C GLN A 18 -42.33 30.85 -7.21
N GLN A 19 -42.84 30.53 -6.02
CA GLN A 19 -42.06 30.59 -4.77
C GLN A 19 -41.64 29.23 -4.16
N SER A 20 -41.90 28.11 -4.82
CA SER A 20 -41.62 26.77 -4.26
C SER A 20 -40.57 25.95 -5.02
N GLN A 21 -39.46 26.55 -5.43
CA GLN A 21 -38.21 25.81 -5.63
C GLN A 21 -37.05 26.69 -5.24
N LEU A 22 -36.46 26.45 -4.06
CA LEU A 22 -35.03 26.59 -3.74
C LEU A 22 -34.81 26.38 -2.23
N GLN A 23 -35.24 25.24 -1.66
CA GLN A 23 -34.59 24.72 -0.45
C GLN A 23 -34.91 23.24 -0.22
N ALA A 24 -33.94 22.37 -0.53
CA ALA A 24 -33.85 21.03 0.06
C ALA A 24 -32.36 20.70 0.25
N GLY A 25 -31.89 20.81 1.50
CA GLY A 25 -30.84 19.94 2.04
C GLY A 25 -31.49 18.93 2.97
N PRO A 26 -30.82 17.84 3.42
CA PRO A 26 -29.40 17.85 3.79
C PRO A 26 -28.60 16.58 3.38
N THR A 27 -27.30 16.62 3.69
CA THR A 27 -26.32 15.52 3.72
C THR A 27 -25.93 14.86 2.38
N GLY A 28 -25.06 15.53 1.65
CA GLY A 28 -24.10 14.87 0.75
C GLY A 28 -22.71 15.38 1.12
N LEU A 29 -21.80 14.47 1.49
CA LEU A 29 -20.37 14.76 1.61
C LEU A 29 -19.91 15.57 0.38
N PRO A 30 -18.98 16.53 0.52
CA PRO A 30 -18.38 17.12 -0.68
C PRO A 30 -17.79 15.98 -1.50
N PRO A 31 -18.13 15.82 -2.79
CA PRO A 31 -17.31 14.99 -3.65
C PRO A 31 -15.92 15.65 -3.63
N SER A 32 -14.97 14.94 -3.04
CA SER A 32 -13.55 15.30 -3.08
C SER A 32 -13.21 15.75 -4.51
N PRO A 33 -12.59 16.92 -4.72
CA PRO A 33 -11.98 17.23 -6.00
C PRO A 33 -10.73 16.36 -6.15
N GLU A 34 -10.90 15.08 -6.45
CA GLU A 34 -9.80 14.18 -6.82
C GLU A 34 -9.51 14.19 -8.33
N PHE A 35 -10.12 15.11 -9.08
CA PHE A 35 -9.55 15.54 -10.35
C PHE A 35 -8.43 16.53 -10.05
N LEU A 36 -7.25 15.99 -9.76
CA LEU A 36 -6.02 16.73 -9.98
C LEU A 36 -6.07 17.30 -11.41
N PRO A 37 -5.71 18.57 -11.61
CA PRO A 37 -5.74 19.19 -12.94
C PRO A 37 -4.97 18.31 -13.92
N SER A 38 -5.60 18.04 -15.07
CA SER A 38 -5.06 17.26 -16.17
C SER A 38 -3.65 17.75 -16.52
N ILE A 39 -2.65 16.98 -16.12
CA ILE A 39 -1.28 17.17 -16.57
C ILE A 39 -1.21 16.53 -17.95
N SER A 40 -1.52 17.29 -19.00
CA SER A 40 -1.51 16.89 -20.41
C SER A 40 -2.37 15.65 -20.76
N PRO A 41 -3.26 15.71 -21.76
CA PRO A 41 -4.08 14.56 -22.17
C PRO A 41 -3.27 13.35 -22.68
N SER A 42 -1.95 13.47 -22.84
CA SER A 42 -1.07 12.38 -23.25
C SER A 42 -0.47 11.55 -22.11
N VAL A 43 -0.62 11.98 -20.85
CA VAL A 43 0.00 11.27 -19.71
C VAL A 43 -1.09 10.59 -18.89
N VAL A 44 -1.22 9.28 -19.07
CA VAL A 44 -2.08 8.44 -18.21
C VAL A 44 -1.38 8.25 -16.87
N TYR A 45 -1.95 8.84 -15.81
CA TYR A 45 -1.58 8.50 -14.44
C TYR A 45 -2.40 7.28 -14.01
N SER A 46 -1.74 6.32 -13.35
CA SER A 46 -2.36 5.10 -12.83
C SER A 46 -3.61 5.44 -12.02
N THR A 47 -4.79 5.04 -12.50
CA THR A 47 -6.03 5.09 -11.72
C THR A 47 -6.09 3.83 -10.85
N ALA A 48 -6.59 3.95 -9.63
CA ALA A 48 -6.57 2.89 -8.60
C ALA A 48 -7.19 1.54 -9.04
N HIS A 49 -7.89 1.51 -10.17
CA HIS A 49 -8.45 0.32 -10.79
C HIS A 49 -8.15 0.28 -12.29
N ALA A 50 -6.94 -0.14 -12.66
CA ALA A 50 -6.62 -0.47 -14.06
C ALA A 50 -7.37 -1.76 -14.47
N LEU A 51 -8.64 -1.63 -14.83
CA LEU A 51 -9.41 -2.71 -15.43
C LEU A 51 -8.74 -3.11 -16.76
N TRP A 52 -8.44 -4.39 -16.91
CA TRP A 52 -7.83 -4.95 -18.11
C TRP A 52 -8.91 -5.59 -18.97
N SER A 53 -9.14 -5.05 -20.15
CA SER A 53 -9.98 -5.72 -21.15
C SER A 53 -9.24 -6.93 -21.75
N PRO A 54 -9.97 -7.91 -22.33
CA PRO A 54 -9.34 -9.05 -23.00
C PRO A 54 -8.41 -8.64 -24.16
N GLN A 55 -8.79 -7.59 -24.91
CA GLN A 55 -7.99 -7.01 -25.99
C GLN A 55 -6.65 -6.47 -25.46
N GLU A 56 -6.70 -5.65 -24.41
CA GLU A 56 -5.49 -5.07 -23.79
C GLU A 56 -4.59 -6.15 -23.19
N LEU A 57 -5.19 -7.20 -22.62
CA LEU A 57 -4.44 -8.32 -22.07
C LEU A 57 -3.69 -9.09 -23.16
N HIS A 58 -4.32 -9.30 -24.33
CA HIS A 58 -3.67 -9.92 -25.48
C HIS A 58 -2.50 -9.08 -26.01
N VAL A 59 -2.69 -7.75 -26.10
CA VAL A 59 -1.60 -6.82 -26.48
C VAL A 59 -0.47 -6.86 -25.46
N PHE A 60 -0.77 -6.92 -24.16
CA PHE A 60 0.22 -7.06 -23.09
C PHE A 60 1.01 -8.37 -23.20
N GLN A 61 0.32 -9.51 -23.41
CA GLN A 61 0.96 -10.81 -23.56
C GLN A 61 1.86 -10.87 -24.80
N ARG A 62 1.38 -10.32 -25.92
CA ARG A 62 2.19 -10.15 -27.13
C ARG A 62 3.42 -9.29 -26.84
N GLY A 63 3.26 -8.15 -26.18
CA GLY A 63 4.37 -7.27 -25.85
C GLY A 63 5.41 -7.92 -24.91
N LEU A 64 5.00 -8.83 -24.03
CA LEU A 64 5.95 -9.63 -23.24
C LEU A 64 6.75 -10.64 -24.09
N ALA A 65 6.19 -11.13 -25.19
CA ALA A 65 6.88 -12.01 -26.14
C ALA A 65 7.79 -11.22 -27.10
N ASP A 66 7.33 -10.05 -27.55
CA ASP A 66 8.08 -9.18 -28.46
C ASP A 66 9.28 -8.50 -27.77
N PHE A 67 9.22 -8.32 -26.45
CA PHE A 67 10.28 -7.71 -25.64
C PHE A 67 10.73 -8.67 -24.53
N PRO A 68 11.54 -9.69 -24.85
CA PRO A 68 11.87 -10.75 -23.91
C PRO A 68 12.87 -10.27 -22.83
N ALA A 69 13.01 -11.06 -21.76
CA ALA A 69 13.69 -10.62 -20.54
C ALA A 69 15.22 -10.75 -20.54
N ASP A 70 15.74 -11.48 -21.50
CA ASP A 70 17.15 -11.64 -21.83
C ASP A 70 17.71 -10.44 -22.61
N GLU A 71 16.89 -9.80 -23.46
CA GLU A 71 17.32 -8.66 -24.28
C GLU A 71 17.02 -7.29 -23.65
N TYR A 72 15.89 -7.14 -22.94
CA TYR A 72 15.44 -5.85 -22.38
C TYR A 72 15.36 -5.88 -20.86
N ASP A 73 15.82 -4.83 -20.19
CA ASP A 73 15.57 -4.63 -18.76
C ASP A 73 14.07 -4.40 -18.50
N ASN A 74 13.61 -4.65 -17.26
CA ASN A 74 12.20 -4.58 -16.91
C ASN A 74 11.60 -3.18 -17.12
N VAL A 75 12.36 -2.11 -16.89
CA VAL A 75 11.86 -0.73 -17.05
C VAL A 75 11.61 -0.46 -18.52
N THR A 76 12.60 -0.72 -19.38
CA THR A 76 12.48 -0.54 -20.83
C THR A 76 11.37 -1.40 -21.43
N ARG A 77 11.26 -2.66 -21.00
CA ARG A 77 10.19 -3.57 -21.42
C ARG A 77 8.81 -2.99 -21.12
N TYR A 78 8.59 -2.53 -19.89
CA TYR A 78 7.28 -2.03 -19.48
C TYR A 78 6.94 -0.69 -20.13
N ILE A 79 7.93 0.16 -20.43
CA ILE A 79 7.73 1.38 -21.21
C ILE A 79 7.24 1.04 -22.61
N LYS A 80 7.90 0.11 -23.31
CA LYS A 80 7.52 -0.31 -24.66
C LYS A 80 6.11 -0.92 -24.70
N ILE A 81 5.76 -1.76 -23.71
CA ILE A 81 4.43 -2.35 -23.62
C ILE A 81 3.36 -1.29 -23.30
N ALA A 82 3.63 -0.36 -22.38
CA ALA A 82 2.70 0.73 -22.06
C ALA A 82 2.44 1.63 -23.26
N ALA A 83 3.44 1.86 -24.13
CA ALA A 83 3.26 2.61 -25.37
C ALA A 83 2.27 1.96 -26.35
N MET A 84 2.07 0.64 -26.27
CA MET A 84 1.05 -0.09 -27.05
C MET A 84 -0.33 -0.09 -26.39
N LEU A 85 -0.44 0.41 -25.16
CA LEU A 85 -1.65 0.38 -24.34
C LEU A 85 -2.03 1.81 -23.94
N PRO A 86 -2.79 2.54 -24.77
CA PRO A 86 -3.03 3.98 -24.59
C PRO A 86 -3.80 4.33 -23.30
N SER A 87 -4.43 3.35 -22.68
CA SER A 87 -5.18 3.49 -21.42
C SER A 87 -4.41 3.02 -20.17
N LYS A 88 -3.18 2.53 -20.34
CA LYS A 88 -2.38 1.93 -19.26
C LYS A 88 -1.04 2.64 -19.15
N CYS A 89 -0.61 2.89 -17.93
CA CYS A 89 0.71 3.45 -17.70
C CYS A 89 1.73 2.35 -17.37
N VAL A 90 3.02 2.71 -17.38
CA VAL A 90 4.13 1.81 -17.04
C VAL A 90 3.94 1.14 -15.68
N ARG A 91 3.36 1.86 -14.70
CA ARG A 91 3.05 1.32 -13.37
C ARG A 91 2.03 0.17 -13.45
N ASP A 92 0.97 0.33 -14.25
CA ASP A 92 -0.07 -0.69 -14.40
C ASP A 92 0.49 -1.95 -15.07
N VAL A 93 1.33 -1.76 -16.10
CA VAL A 93 2.04 -2.84 -16.81
C VAL A 93 2.98 -3.59 -15.86
N ALA A 94 3.80 -2.87 -15.08
CA ALA A 94 4.72 -3.46 -14.11
C ALA A 94 3.98 -4.25 -13.03
N PHE A 95 2.88 -3.69 -12.51
CA PHE A 95 2.06 -4.38 -11.51
C PHE A 95 1.44 -5.65 -12.09
N LYS A 96 0.91 -5.59 -13.31
CA LYS A 96 0.32 -6.74 -14.00
C LYS A 96 1.36 -7.83 -14.29
N ALA A 97 2.55 -7.45 -14.76
CA ALA A 97 3.66 -8.38 -15.02
C ALA A 97 4.07 -9.10 -13.74
N LYS A 98 4.27 -8.36 -12.65
CA LYS A 98 4.59 -8.94 -11.33
C LYS A 98 3.49 -9.88 -10.84
N ALA A 99 2.22 -9.49 -10.97
CA ALA A 99 1.09 -10.33 -10.56
C ALA A 99 1.03 -11.65 -11.34
N MET A 100 1.35 -11.63 -12.64
CA MET A 100 1.42 -12.85 -13.46
C MET A 100 2.62 -13.73 -13.11
N SER A 101 3.79 -13.15 -12.85
CA SER A 101 4.96 -13.91 -12.39
C SER A 101 4.71 -14.56 -11.03
N LEU A 102 4.09 -13.85 -10.09
CA LEU A 102 3.66 -14.40 -8.80
C LEU A 102 2.60 -15.50 -8.97
N ALA A 103 1.66 -15.33 -9.90
CA ALA A 103 0.66 -16.37 -10.20
C ALA A 103 1.32 -17.64 -10.75
N HIS A 104 2.30 -17.51 -11.64
CA HIS A 104 3.08 -18.62 -12.18
C HIS A 104 3.89 -19.34 -11.08
N GLU A 105 4.54 -18.58 -10.20
CA GLU A 105 5.28 -19.15 -9.06
C GLU A 105 4.35 -19.81 -8.03
N SER A 106 3.16 -19.25 -7.81
CA SER A 106 2.13 -19.83 -6.93
C SER A 106 1.44 -21.08 -7.50
N MET A 107 1.60 -21.37 -8.81
CA MET A 107 1.22 -22.67 -9.38
C MET A 107 2.31 -23.73 -9.16
N SER A 108 3.57 -23.32 -8.95
CA SER A 108 4.69 -24.22 -8.64
C SER A 108 4.85 -24.49 -7.14
N MET A 109 4.38 -23.60 -6.26
CA MET A 109 4.37 -23.80 -4.81
C MET A 109 2.93 -23.88 -4.30
N ASN A 110 2.63 -24.92 -3.52
CA ASN A 110 1.32 -25.16 -2.91
C ASN A 110 0.69 -23.85 -2.40
N ARG A 111 -0.37 -23.40 -3.08
CA ARG A 111 -1.05 -22.10 -2.89
C ARG A 111 -1.39 -21.81 -1.42
N ASP A 112 -1.63 -22.86 -0.63
CA ASP A 112 -1.89 -22.75 0.81
C ASP A 112 -0.68 -22.31 1.62
N GLN A 113 0.55 -22.66 1.20
CA GLN A 113 1.77 -22.32 1.93
C GLN A 113 2.22 -20.87 1.67
N PHE A 114 2.17 -20.40 0.42
CA PHE A 114 2.54 -19.01 0.10
C PHE A 114 1.50 -18.01 0.66
N ALA A 115 0.21 -18.33 0.53
CA ALA A 115 -0.86 -17.51 1.11
C ALA A 115 -0.80 -17.47 2.65
N LYS A 116 -0.33 -18.53 3.32
CA LYS A 116 -0.07 -18.52 4.77
C LYS A 116 1.11 -17.62 5.17
N ARG A 117 2.14 -17.49 4.32
CA ARG A 117 3.35 -16.70 4.64
C ARG A 117 3.21 -15.20 4.36
N MET A 118 2.36 -14.81 3.42
CA MET A 118 2.13 -13.39 3.09
C MET A 118 0.87 -12.79 3.73
N ARG A 119 0.10 -13.58 4.48
CA ARG A 119 -0.98 -13.04 5.30
C ARG A 119 -0.37 -12.44 6.56
N ILE A 120 -0.24 -11.12 6.57
CA ILE A 120 -0.48 -10.37 7.81
C ILE A 120 -1.93 -10.74 8.16
N ALA A 121 -2.10 -11.70 9.07
CA ALA A 121 -3.42 -11.99 9.60
C ALA A 121 -3.99 -10.65 10.07
N PRO A 122 -5.21 -10.26 9.62
CA PRO A 122 -5.82 -9.05 10.13
C PRO A 122 -5.78 -9.16 11.64
N TYR A 123 -5.12 -8.21 12.30
CA TYR A 123 -4.98 -8.17 13.75
C TYR A 123 -6.38 -8.40 14.33
N GLN A 124 -6.63 -9.62 14.79
CA GLN A 124 -7.82 -9.90 15.57
C GLN A 124 -7.44 -9.29 16.91
N PRO A 125 -8.11 -8.21 17.36
CA PRO A 125 -8.04 -7.88 18.77
C PRO A 125 -8.30 -9.19 19.49
N HIS A 126 -7.52 -9.55 20.50
CA HIS A 126 -7.96 -10.64 21.35
C HIS A 126 -9.35 -10.22 21.85
N ASP A 127 -10.42 -10.82 21.31
CA ASP A 127 -11.79 -10.39 21.56
C ASP A 127 -12.09 -10.41 23.07
N GLU A 128 -11.37 -11.27 23.78
CA GLU A 128 -11.28 -11.30 25.23
C GLU A 128 -10.79 -9.97 25.83
N ASN A 129 -9.66 -9.40 25.37
CA ASN A 129 -9.15 -8.12 25.89
C ASN A 129 -10.13 -6.97 25.65
N LEU A 130 -10.83 -6.99 24.51
CA LEU A 130 -11.89 -6.03 24.22
C LEU A 130 -13.07 -6.18 25.20
N LEU A 131 -13.49 -7.42 25.45
CA LEU A 131 -14.56 -7.72 26.41
C LEU A 131 -14.17 -7.35 27.85
N LEU A 132 -12.92 -7.60 28.25
CA LEU A 132 -12.39 -7.20 29.56
C LEU A 132 -12.42 -5.69 29.72
N MET A 133 -12.03 -4.93 28.69
CA MET A 133 -12.10 -3.45 28.71
C MET A 133 -13.54 -2.95 28.80
N HIS A 134 -14.49 -3.55 28.07
CA HIS A 134 -15.90 -3.20 28.17
C HIS A 134 -16.48 -3.51 29.55
N THR A 135 -16.12 -4.65 30.12
CA THR A 135 -16.49 -5.03 31.49
C THR A 135 -15.95 -4.02 32.50
N MET A 136 -14.67 -3.66 32.39
CA MET A 136 -14.05 -2.67 33.27
C MET A 136 -14.75 -1.31 33.19
N ARG A 137 -15.09 -0.88 31.98
CA ARG A 137 -15.86 0.36 31.75
C ARG A 137 -17.24 0.31 32.39
N SER A 138 -17.96 -0.81 32.27
CA SER A 138 -19.29 -0.98 32.86
C SER A 138 -19.25 -0.91 34.39
N ASN A 139 -18.26 -1.57 34.99
CA ASN A 139 -18.03 -1.57 36.43
C ASN A 139 -17.68 -0.17 36.96
N LEU A 140 -16.85 0.58 36.23
CA LEU A 140 -16.54 1.99 36.54
C LEU A 140 -17.81 2.86 36.51
N LEU A 141 -18.64 2.72 35.47
CA LEU A 141 -19.90 3.46 35.34
C LEU A 141 -20.91 3.10 36.43
N SER A 142 -20.85 1.88 36.95
CA SER A 142 -21.73 1.37 38.01
C SER A 142 -21.19 1.61 39.42
N GLY A 143 -19.99 2.21 39.56
CA GLY A 143 -19.32 2.43 40.84
C GLY A 143 -18.76 1.18 41.52
N LYS A 144 -18.66 0.06 40.81
CA LYS A 144 -18.18 -1.23 41.34
C LYS A 144 -16.70 -1.44 41.02
N LEU A 145 -15.83 -0.70 41.69
CA LEU A 145 -14.39 -0.71 41.39
C LEU A 145 -13.72 -2.06 41.73
N ASP A 146 -14.14 -2.70 42.82
CA ASP A 146 -13.56 -3.97 43.28
C ASP A 146 -13.75 -5.11 42.25
N ASP A 147 -14.84 -5.08 41.49
CA ASP A 147 -15.13 -6.04 40.43
C ASP A 147 -14.15 -5.94 39.23
N ASN A 148 -13.33 -4.89 39.16
CA ASN A 148 -12.29 -4.75 38.13
C ASN A 148 -11.00 -5.49 38.45
N ARG A 149 -10.83 -6.00 39.68
CA ARG A 149 -9.59 -6.67 40.09
C ARG A 149 -9.23 -7.83 39.16
N ASP A 150 -10.14 -8.77 38.96
CA ASP A 150 -9.88 -9.96 38.15
C ASP A 150 -9.76 -9.65 36.64
N PRO A 151 -10.63 -8.80 36.05
CA PRO A 151 -10.46 -8.35 34.66
C PRO A 151 -9.11 -7.66 34.40
N MET A 152 -8.64 -6.82 35.32
CA MET A 152 -7.34 -6.15 35.17
C MET A 152 -6.18 -7.14 35.24
N CYS A 153 -6.21 -8.10 36.17
CA CYS A 153 -5.19 -9.15 36.26
C CYS A 153 -5.12 -9.96 34.96
N ARG A 154 -6.27 -10.40 34.43
CA ARG A 154 -6.31 -11.15 33.17
C ARG A 154 -5.82 -10.33 31.98
N PHE A 155 -6.23 -9.07 31.88
CA PHE A 155 -5.79 -8.18 30.81
C PHE A 155 -4.26 -8.00 30.83
N ARG A 156 -3.68 -7.79 32.02
CA ARG A 156 -2.23 -7.71 32.20
C ARG A 156 -1.53 -8.99 31.76
N ASP A 157 -2.02 -10.15 32.19
CA ASP A 157 -1.41 -11.43 31.88
C ASP A 157 -1.45 -11.73 30.36
N ASN A 158 -2.55 -11.35 29.69
CA ASN A 158 -2.66 -11.40 28.23
C ASN A 158 -1.64 -10.50 27.54
N CYS A 159 -1.47 -9.25 28.00
CA CYS A 159 -0.43 -8.35 27.47
C CYS A 159 0.98 -8.91 27.66
N ASN A 160 1.27 -9.48 28.83
CA ASN A 160 2.58 -10.09 29.10
C ASN A 160 2.84 -11.30 28.19
N SER A 161 1.83 -12.11 27.91
CA SER A 161 1.92 -13.23 26.98
C SER A 161 2.26 -12.76 25.55
N VAL A 162 1.59 -11.72 25.06
CA VAL A 162 1.88 -11.12 23.75
C VAL A 162 3.29 -10.55 23.70
N LEU A 163 3.71 -9.81 24.74
CA LEU A 163 5.05 -9.23 24.83
C LEU A 163 6.14 -10.29 24.87
N SER A 164 5.92 -11.38 25.62
CA SER A 164 6.84 -12.54 25.65
C SER A 164 6.97 -13.15 24.25
N THR A 165 5.83 -13.44 23.61
CA THR A 165 5.80 -14.02 22.25
C THR A 165 6.51 -13.12 21.24
N LEU A 166 6.32 -11.80 21.34
CA LEU A 166 6.97 -10.84 20.46
C LEU A 166 8.49 -10.76 20.71
N GLY A 167 8.92 -10.84 21.97
CA GLY A 167 10.32 -10.92 22.35
C GLY A 167 11.01 -12.12 21.70
N ASP A 168 10.38 -13.29 21.75
CA ASP A 168 10.89 -14.50 21.11
C ASP A 168 11.00 -14.36 19.59
N ILE A 169 9.99 -13.76 18.94
CA ILE A 169 10.00 -13.51 17.49
C ILE A 169 11.14 -12.56 17.10
N CYS A 170 11.33 -11.45 17.83
CA CYS A 170 12.39 -10.48 17.53
C CYS A 170 13.79 -11.11 17.58
N ASN A 171 14.00 -12.11 18.43
CA ASN A 171 15.27 -12.85 18.51
C ASN A 171 15.49 -13.82 17.33
N THR A 172 14.44 -14.13 16.56
CA THR A 172 14.51 -15.03 15.40
C THR A 172 14.63 -14.32 14.06
N ILE A 173 14.57 -12.99 14.04
CA ILE A 173 14.71 -12.22 12.80
C ILE A 173 16.21 -12.12 12.46
N PRO A 174 16.70 -12.79 11.40
CA PRO A 174 18.11 -12.69 11.02
C PRO A 174 18.40 -11.25 10.56
N PRO A 175 19.61 -10.72 10.82
CA PRO A 175 19.98 -9.39 10.39
C PRO A 175 19.85 -9.29 8.87
N LEU A 176 19.07 -8.30 8.42
CA LEU A 176 18.88 -8.01 7.00
C LEU A 176 20.25 -7.77 6.36
N SER A 177 20.54 -8.49 5.28
CA SER A 177 21.82 -8.39 4.57
C SER A 177 21.85 -7.08 3.78
N ILE A 178 22.32 -6.01 4.42
CA ILE A 178 22.49 -4.72 3.75
C ILE A 178 23.83 -4.77 3.02
N LYS A 179 23.81 -4.99 1.71
CA LYS A 179 24.98 -4.72 0.86
C LYS A 179 24.99 -3.22 0.57
N LEU A 180 25.96 -2.53 1.15
CA LEU A 180 26.19 -1.12 0.88
C LEU A 180 26.73 -1.02 -0.55
N ASP A 181 25.98 -0.36 -1.44
CA ASP A 181 26.33 -0.25 -2.86
C ASP A 181 27.49 0.76 -2.99
N THR A 182 28.72 0.25 -2.96
CA THR A 182 29.95 1.06 -3.05
C THR A 182 30.33 1.39 -4.48
N SER A 183 29.47 1.10 -5.45
CA SER A 183 29.65 1.34 -6.89
C SER A 183 29.87 2.82 -7.26
N LEU A 184 29.55 3.74 -6.37
CA LEU A 184 29.75 5.18 -6.55
C LEU A 184 30.94 5.76 -5.77
N LEU A 185 31.72 4.93 -5.05
CA LEU A 185 32.95 5.40 -4.45
C LEU A 185 33.94 5.74 -5.57
N PRO A 186 34.50 6.97 -5.60
CA PRO A 186 35.47 7.33 -6.61
C PRO A 186 36.68 6.42 -6.46
N VAL A 187 37.07 5.77 -7.56
CA VAL A 187 38.30 4.98 -7.66
C VAL A 187 39.51 5.93 -7.62
N GLY A 188 39.83 6.47 -6.46
CA GLY A 188 41.13 7.07 -6.20
C GLY A 188 42.06 5.95 -5.69
N ALA A 189 43.24 5.69 -6.21
CA ALA A 189 44.07 6.35 -7.21
C ALA A 189 45.12 5.28 -7.66
N PRO A 190 45.81 5.44 -8.80
CA PRO A 190 46.86 4.51 -9.23
C PRO A 190 47.96 4.44 -8.17
N SER A 191 48.11 3.28 -7.54
CA SER A 191 49.26 2.94 -6.71
C SER A 191 50.52 3.05 -7.56
N GLY A 192 51.44 3.91 -7.11
CA GLY A 192 52.71 4.20 -7.75
C GLY A 192 53.52 2.95 -8.06
N GLN A 193 54.31 3.07 -9.13
CA GLN A 193 55.39 2.18 -9.49
C GLN A 193 56.26 1.87 -8.26
N PRO A 194 56.61 0.61 -7.99
CA PRO A 194 57.81 0.34 -7.22
C PRO A 194 59.01 0.58 -8.14
N ASP A 195 59.76 1.65 -7.86
CA ASP A 195 61.11 1.82 -8.36
C ASP A 195 61.96 0.64 -7.85
N ASP A 196 62.24 -0.32 -8.73
CA ASP A 196 63.20 -1.37 -8.49
C ASP A 196 64.59 -0.85 -8.85
N SER A 197 65.38 -0.49 -7.83
CA SER A 197 66.82 -0.21 -7.95
C SER A 197 67.52 -0.50 -6.62
N SER A 198 67.63 -1.80 -6.33
CA SER A 198 68.81 -2.47 -5.75
C SER A 198 69.90 -1.59 -5.09
N SER A 199 69.89 -1.55 -3.75
CA SER A 199 71.09 -1.27 -2.94
C SER A 199 71.75 -2.60 -2.53
N SER A 200 72.90 -2.91 -3.14
CA SER A 200 73.80 -3.99 -2.74
C SER A 200 74.79 -3.52 -1.66
N SER A 201 75.33 -4.47 -0.88
CA SER A 201 76.52 -4.38 0.00
C SER A 201 76.34 -3.62 1.31
N SER A 202 76.80 -4.05 2.48
CA SER A 202 77.58 -5.22 2.91
C SER A 202 77.50 -5.31 4.45
N ASP A 203 78.02 -6.42 4.98
CA ASP A 203 78.63 -6.55 6.32
C ASP A 203 77.74 -6.78 7.54
N GLN A 204 77.54 -8.07 7.87
CA GLN A 204 77.71 -8.59 9.24
C GLN A 204 78.19 -10.05 9.19
N HIS A 205 79.33 -10.35 9.82
CA HIS A 205 79.56 -11.32 10.92
C HIS A 205 81.05 -11.73 10.94
N ILE A 206 81.86 -11.21 11.87
CA ILE A 206 82.29 -11.92 13.10
C ILE A 206 82.88 -13.31 12.79
N LEU A 207 84.20 -13.38 12.57
CA LEU A 207 85.23 -13.90 13.51
C LEU A 207 86.63 -13.73 12.91
#